data_AF-A0A961LJJ0-F1
#
_entry.id   AF-A0A961LJJ0-F1
#
_cell.length_a   1.000
_cell.length_b   1.000
_cell.length_c   1.000
_cell.angle_alpha   90.00
_cell.angle_beta   90.00
_cell.angle_gamma   90.00
#
_symmetry.space_group_name_H-M   'P 1'
#
loop_
_entity.id
_entity.type
_entity.pdbx_description
1 polymer ?
#
loop_
_entity_poly.entity_id
_entity_poly.type
_entity_poly.pdbx_seq_one_letter_code
_entity_poly.pdbx_strand_id
1 'polypeptide(L)'
;LAGVLAHEMSHIAHEDLRVMAMADIVTRYTSIMATAGFLSLFVNLAGAAGGYGPGVPWLAVLLLMASPTIGSLLQLALSRTREFDADLGAAMLTGDPDGLASALAKLEQAQGKLWEGMVLPGGRIPAPSVLRSHPATSERIARLMALKTPEGLTFPAKPVRRARSVAPQTGQRNASGPAASLAPHGTIQRLTGDWHDEAAQAPSVPEPSGEPRIRLTRGGVWW
;
A
#
# COMPACT_ATOMS: atom_id res chain seq x y z
N LEU A 1 -5.71 14.72 7.78
CA LEU A 1 -4.41 14.31 8.38
C LEU A 1 -4.34 12.80 8.58
N ALA A 2 -5.28 12.20 9.31
CA ALA A 2 -5.32 10.74 9.50
C ALA A 2 -5.21 9.91 8.20
N GLY A 3 -5.94 10.30 7.14
CA GLY A 3 -5.86 9.61 5.83
C GLY A 3 -4.48 9.65 5.16
N VAL A 4 -3.77 10.77 5.26
CA VAL A 4 -2.40 10.90 4.68
C VAL A 4 -1.41 10.07 5.49
N LEU A 5 -1.51 10.10 6.83
CA LEU A 5 -0.66 9.26 7.67
C LEU A 5 -0.93 7.76 7.45
N ALA A 6 -2.19 7.38 7.24
CA ALA A 6 -2.55 6.01 6.90
C ALA A 6 -2.01 5.60 5.52
N HIS A 7 -1.94 6.52 4.55
CA HIS A 7 -1.31 6.30 3.25
C HIS A 7 0.20 6.04 3.39
N GLU A 8 0.92 6.90 4.12
CA GLU A 8 2.35 6.68 4.39
C GLU A 8 2.61 5.37 5.15
N MET A 9 1.76 5.05 6.14
CA MET A 9 1.86 3.77 6.86
C MET A 9 1.62 2.58 5.92
N SER A 10 0.70 2.70 4.96
CA SER A 10 0.45 1.68 3.95
C SER A 10 1.69 1.43 3.08
N HIS A 11 2.41 2.48 2.67
CA HIS A 11 3.66 2.33 1.93
C HIS A 11 4.73 1.55 2.72
N ILE A 12 4.84 1.83 4.02
CA ILE A 12 5.78 1.14 4.91
C ILE A 12 5.36 -0.32 5.08
N ALA A 13 4.07 -0.58 5.31
CA ALA A 13 3.53 -1.92 5.48
C ALA A 13 3.72 -2.80 4.24
N HIS A 14 3.63 -2.24 3.04
CA HIS A 14 3.83 -2.95 1.78
C HIS A 14 5.28 -2.98 1.28
N GLU A 15 6.22 -2.42 2.05
CA GLU A 15 7.64 -2.32 1.74
C GLU A 15 7.93 -1.67 0.37
N ASP A 16 7.14 -0.66 -0.01
CA ASP A 16 7.18 -0.09 -1.36
C ASP A 16 8.55 0.49 -1.72
N LEU A 17 9.26 1.07 -0.74
CA LEU A 17 10.62 1.56 -0.92
C LEU A 17 11.59 0.45 -1.35
N ARG A 18 11.48 -0.75 -0.79
CA ARG A 18 12.35 -1.87 -1.16
C ARG A 18 12.04 -2.37 -2.56
N VAL A 19 10.76 -2.49 -2.89
CA VAL A 19 10.30 -2.91 -4.22
C VAL A 19 10.77 -1.93 -5.29
N MET A 20 10.58 -0.63 -5.06
CA MET A 20 11.01 0.42 -5.98
C MET A 20 12.54 0.47 -6.10
N ALA A 21 13.29 0.27 -5.01
CA ALA A 21 14.74 0.18 -5.06
C ALA A 21 15.23 -1.01 -5.90
N MET A 22 14.60 -2.18 -5.77
CA MET A 22 14.95 -3.34 -6.60
C MET A 22 14.61 -3.10 -8.08
N ALA A 23 13.44 -2.51 -8.38
CA ALA A 23 13.07 -2.15 -9.74
C ALA A 23 14.05 -1.12 -10.35
N ASP A 24 14.52 -0.17 -9.56
CA ASP A 24 15.52 0.82 -9.97
C ASP A 24 16.87 0.16 -10.30
N ILE A 25 17.35 -0.76 -9.46
CA ILE A 25 18.59 -1.50 -9.71
C ILE A 25 18.50 -2.30 -11.02
N VAL A 26 17.39 -3.00 -11.25
CA VAL A 26 17.18 -3.76 -12.48
C VAL A 26 17.19 -2.83 -13.69
N THR A 27 16.46 -1.71 -13.63
CA THR A 27 16.37 -0.73 -14.72
C THR A 27 17.72 -0.11 -15.04
N ARG A 28 18.51 0.24 -14.02
CA ARG A 28 19.88 0.75 -14.20
C ARG A 28 20.79 -0.29 -14.81
N TYR A 29 20.73 -1.53 -14.34
CA TYR A 29 21.52 -2.62 -14.89
C TYR A 29 21.21 -2.86 -16.36
N THR A 30 19.92 -2.91 -16.70
CA THR A 30 19.45 -2.97 -18.09
C THR A 30 19.97 -1.81 -18.93
N SER A 31 19.97 -0.59 -18.39
CA SER A 31 20.47 0.60 -19.11
C SER A 31 21.98 0.54 -19.37
N ILE A 32 22.76 0.06 -18.39
CA ILE A 32 24.21 -0.15 -18.54
C ILE A 32 24.47 -1.22 -19.62
N MET A 33 23.75 -2.34 -19.58
CA MET A 33 23.88 -3.39 -20.59
C MET A 33 23.46 -2.92 -21.98
N ALA A 34 22.41 -2.10 -22.08
CA ALA A 34 22.00 -1.49 -23.33
C ALA A 34 23.11 -0.59 -23.90
N THR A 35 23.72 0.23 -23.04
CA THR A 35 24.83 1.11 -23.42
C THR A 35 26.05 0.33 -23.91
N ALA A 36 26.42 -0.76 -23.21
CA ALA A 36 27.49 -1.65 -23.63
C ALA A 36 27.16 -2.33 -24.98
N GLY A 37 25.91 -2.74 -25.18
CA GLY A 37 25.44 -3.30 -26.45
C GLY A 37 25.50 -2.29 -27.59
N PHE A 38 25.19 -1.00 -27.35
CA PHE A 38 25.30 0.04 -28.37
C PHE A 38 26.75 0.31 -28.75
N LEU A 39 27.67 0.31 -27.79
CA LEU A 39 29.10 0.42 -28.06
C LEU A 39 29.59 -0.77 -28.90
N SER A 40 29.17 -1.98 -28.56
CA SER A 40 29.50 -3.19 -29.33
C SER A 40 28.94 -3.13 -30.77
N LEU A 41 27.69 -2.67 -30.93
CA LEU A 41 27.08 -2.46 -32.24
C LEU A 41 27.86 -1.43 -33.07
N PHE A 42 28.28 -0.32 -32.46
CA PHE A 42 29.06 0.70 -33.14
C PHE A 42 30.41 0.17 -33.64
N VAL A 43 31.13 -0.58 -32.81
CA VAL A 43 32.39 -1.25 -33.20
C VAL A 43 32.16 -2.26 -34.33
N ASN A 44 31.10 -3.06 -34.24
CA ASN A 44 30.76 -4.04 -35.27
C ASN A 44 30.43 -3.38 -36.61
N LEU A 45 29.66 -2.29 -36.59
CA LEU A 45 29.30 -1.53 -37.79
C LEU A 45 30.53 -0.86 -38.44
N ALA A 46 31.45 -0.34 -37.63
CA ALA A 46 32.72 0.21 -38.10
C ALA A 46 33.59 -0.86 -38.78
N GLY A 47 33.67 -2.07 -38.21
CA GLY A 47 34.36 -3.21 -38.83
C GLY A 47 33.70 -3.64 -40.15
N ALA A 48 32.37 -3.76 -40.17
CA ALA A 48 31.61 -4.12 -41.36
C ALA A 48 31.80 -3.11 -42.51
N ALA A 49 31.87 -1.80 -42.19
CA ALA A 49 32.17 -0.76 -43.16
C ALA A 49 33.60 -0.87 -43.75
N GLY A 50 34.55 -1.42 -42.99
CA GLY A 50 35.91 -1.74 -43.44
C GLY A 50 36.02 -3.05 -44.24
N GLY A 51 34.90 -3.71 -44.56
CA GLY A 51 34.87 -4.97 -45.30
C GLY A 51 35.10 -6.23 -44.45
N TYR A 52 35.16 -6.11 -43.13
CA TYR A 52 35.39 -7.21 -42.19
C TYR A 52 34.33 -7.21 -41.08
N GLY A 53 33.30 -8.04 -41.18
CA GLY A 53 32.35 -8.20 -40.08
C GLY A 53 31.15 -9.10 -40.42
N PRO A 54 30.60 -9.82 -39.43
CA PRO A 54 29.31 -10.50 -39.60
C PRO A 54 28.19 -9.45 -39.81
N GLY A 55 27.11 -9.86 -40.48
CA GLY A 55 25.94 -8.98 -40.71
C GLY A 55 25.27 -8.52 -39.40
N VAL A 56 24.61 -7.37 -39.46
CA VAL A 56 23.95 -6.75 -38.28
C VAL A 56 22.65 -7.48 -37.94
N PRO A 57 22.47 -7.99 -36.69
CA PRO A 57 21.24 -8.61 -36.26
C PRO A 57 20.18 -7.55 -35.92
N TRP A 58 19.42 -7.10 -36.92
CA TRP A 58 18.43 -6.01 -36.79
C TRP A 58 17.41 -6.21 -35.65
N LEU A 59 16.97 -7.44 -35.40
CA LEU A 59 16.06 -7.74 -34.29
C LEU A 59 16.70 -7.45 -32.92
N ALA A 60 17.98 -7.81 -32.75
CA ALA A 60 18.70 -7.54 -31.51
C ALA A 60 18.92 -6.03 -31.31
N VAL A 61 19.18 -5.29 -32.40
CA VAL A 61 19.30 -3.82 -32.35
C VAL A 61 17.99 -3.17 -31.92
N LEU A 62 16.85 -3.63 -32.45
CA LEU A 62 15.53 -3.12 -32.05
C LEU A 62 15.26 -3.36 -30.56
N LEU A 63 15.52 -4.58 -30.08
CA LEU A 63 15.34 -4.94 -28.67
C LEU A 63 16.27 -4.13 -27.75
N LEU A 64 17.52 -3.96 -28.16
CA LEU A 64 18.52 -3.17 -27.44
C LEU A 64 18.05 -1.72 -27.28
N MET A 65 17.47 -1.14 -28.34
CA MET A 65 16.97 0.24 -28.32
C MET A 65 15.69 0.40 -27.51
N ALA A 66 14.79 -0.58 -27.55
CA ALA A 66 13.55 -0.54 -26.78
C ALA A 66 13.77 -0.82 -25.28
N SER A 67 14.81 -1.57 -24.92
CA SER A 67 14.99 -2.11 -23.57
C SER A 67 15.00 -1.06 -22.44
N PRO A 68 15.76 0.05 -22.51
CA PRO A 68 15.74 1.08 -21.46
C PRO A 68 14.38 1.78 -21.34
N THR A 69 13.71 2.03 -22.47
CA THR A 69 12.40 2.67 -22.52
C THR A 69 11.34 1.77 -21.88
N ILE A 70 11.38 0.47 -22.15
CA ILE A 70 10.46 -0.48 -21.51
C ILE A 70 10.69 -0.52 -20.00
N GLY A 71 11.96 -0.53 -19.56
CA GLY A 71 12.30 -0.52 -18.14
C GLY A 71 11.74 0.71 -17.41
N SER A 72 11.91 1.91 -17.98
CA SER A 72 11.40 3.15 -17.38
C SER A 72 9.88 3.21 -17.35
N LEU A 73 9.21 2.73 -18.41
CA LEU A 73 7.75 2.64 -18.44
C LEU A 73 7.21 1.66 -17.39
N LEU A 74 7.88 0.51 -17.21
CA LEU A 74 7.52 -0.45 -16.17
C LEU A 74 7.70 0.15 -14.77
N GLN A 75 8.77 0.90 -14.55
CA GLN A 75 9.02 1.60 -13.27
C GLN A 75 7.94 2.65 -12.98
N LEU A 76 7.52 3.43 -13.98
CA LEU A 76 6.42 4.38 -13.85
C LEU A 76 5.08 3.67 -13.56
N ALA A 77 4.79 2.57 -14.26
CA ALA A 77 3.58 1.79 -14.04
C ALA A 77 3.54 1.17 -12.63
N LEU A 78 4.68 0.65 -12.17
CA LEU A 78 4.84 0.11 -10.81
C LEU A 78 4.60 1.19 -9.75
N SER A 79 5.20 2.37 -9.92
CA SER A 79 4.99 3.53 -9.04
C SER A 79 3.50 3.85 -8.89
N ARG A 80 2.77 3.97 -10.01
CA ARG A 80 1.33 4.26 -9.97
C ARG A 80 0.51 3.16 -9.30
N THR A 81 0.86 1.91 -9.54
CA THR A 81 0.17 0.77 -8.93
C THR A 81 0.28 0.83 -7.41
N ARG A 82 1.47 1.13 -6.88
CA ARG A 82 1.72 1.23 -5.43
C ARG A 82 0.99 2.40 -4.78
N GLU A 83 0.87 3.53 -5.47
CA GLU A 83 0.06 4.66 -4.98
C GLU A 83 -1.41 4.28 -4.80
N PHE A 84 -1.97 3.50 -5.73
CA PHE A 84 -3.35 3.03 -5.62
C PHE A 84 -3.55 1.99 -4.52
N ASP A 85 -2.58 1.09 -4.34
CA ASP A 85 -2.59 0.12 -3.24
C ASP A 85 -2.46 0.84 -1.89
N ALA A 86 -1.67 1.91 -1.83
CA ALA A 86 -1.53 2.75 -0.65
C ALA A 86 -2.81 3.54 -0.35
N ASP A 87 -3.48 4.09 -1.36
CA ASP A 87 -4.81 4.72 -1.23
C ASP A 87 -5.86 3.75 -0.68
N LEU A 88 -5.88 2.52 -1.20
CA LEU A 88 -6.76 1.47 -0.74
C LEU A 88 -6.46 1.11 0.73
N GLY A 89 -5.20 0.88 1.05
CA GLY A 89 -4.78 0.59 2.42
C GLY A 89 -5.12 1.71 3.39
N ALA A 90 -4.95 2.97 2.98
CA ALA A 90 -5.33 4.13 3.78
C ALA A 90 -6.83 4.18 4.05
N ALA A 91 -7.66 3.98 3.01
CA ALA A 91 -9.11 3.94 3.15
C ALA A 91 -9.59 2.78 4.03
N MET A 92 -8.95 1.61 3.93
CA MET A 92 -9.23 0.45 4.79
C MET A 92 -8.83 0.70 6.25
N LEU A 93 -7.69 1.35 6.48
CA LEU A 93 -7.19 1.65 7.83
C LEU A 93 -7.99 2.74 8.53
N THR A 94 -8.43 3.78 7.82
CA THR A 94 -9.24 4.86 8.40
C THR A 94 -10.73 4.57 8.41
N GLY A 95 -11.21 3.68 7.54
CA GLY A 95 -12.64 3.46 7.30
C GLY A 95 -13.34 4.66 6.67
N ASP A 96 -12.58 5.67 6.21
CA ASP A 96 -13.10 6.94 5.70
C ASP A 96 -12.47 7.28 4.34
N PRO A 97 -12.99 6.70 3.23
CA PRO A 97 -12.55 7.04 1.88
C PRO A 97 -12.89 8.49 1.49
N ASP A 98 -13.95 9.09 2.05
CA ASP A 98 -14.36 10.48 1.75
C ASP A 98 -13.38 11.50 2.33
N GLY A 99 -12.97 11.29 3.58
CA GLY A 99 -11.97 12.12 4.24
C GLY A 99 -10.62 12.07 3.53
N LEU A 100 -10.25 10.90 2.98
CA LEU A 100 -9.04 10.76 2.17
C LEU A 100 -9.16 11.49 0.83
N ALA A 101 -10.27 11.32 0.11
CA ALA A 101 -10.52 12.03 -1.15
C ALA A 101 -10.53 13.57 -0.97
N SER A 102 -11.15 14.05 0.10
CA SER A 102 -11.17 15.48 0.46
C SER A 102 -9.76 16.00 0.79
N ALA A 103 -8.96 15.21 1.50
CA ALA A 103 -7.57 15.56 1.80
C ALA A 103 -6.72 15.66 0.53
N LEU A 104 -6.85 14.70 -0.39
CA LEU A 104 -6.15 14.70 -1.68
C LEU A 104 -6.53 15.91 -2.54
N ALA A 105 -7.83 16.24 -2.62
CA ALA A 105 -8.30 17.43 -3.34
C ALA A 105 -7.73 18.73 -2.76
N LYS A 106 -7.66 18.85 -1.43
CA LYS A 106 -7.05 20.02 -0.76
C LYS A 106 -5.55 20.12 -1.04
N LEU A 107 -4.83 19.00 -1.04
CA LEU A 107 -3.39 18.95 -1.32
C LEU A 107 -3.09 19.34 -2.77
N GLU A 108 -3.85 18.84 -3.74
CA GLU A 108 -3.69 19.21 -5.15
C GLU A 108 -3.90 20.71 -5.37
N GLN A 109 -4.93 21.29 -4.75
CA GLN A 109 -5.18 22.73 -4.83
C GLN A 109 -4.05 23.55 -4.17
N ALA A 110 -3.53 23.09 -3.04
CA ALA A 110 -2.42 23.76 -2.35
C ALA A 110 -1.13 23.70 -3.18
N GLN A 111 -0.80 22.53 -3.74
CA GLN A 111 0.36 22.36 -4.63
C GLN A 111 0.23 23.17 -5.91
N GLY A 112 -0.94 23.14 -6.56
CA GLY A 112 -1.20 23.92 -7.77
C GLY A 112 -0.96 25.42 -7.58
N LYS A 113 -1.44 25.98 -6.46
CA LYS A 113 -1.21 27.39 -6.11
C LYS A 113 0.25 27.74 -5.86
N LEU A 114 1.02 26.83 -5.24
CA LEU A 114 2.46 27.04 -5.01
C LEU A 114 3.24 27.03 -6.31
N TRP A 115 2.95 26.09 -7.21
CA TRP A 115 3.59 26.01 -8.53
C TRP A 115 3.21 27.20 -9.42
N GLU A 116 1.95 27.63 -9.40
CA GLU A 116 1.47 28.84 -10.08
C GLU A 116 2.16 30.11 -9.52
N GLY A 117 2.40 30.17 -8.21
CA GLY A 117 3.10 31.29 -7.59
C GLY A 117 4.61 31.33 -7.88
N MET A 118 5.24 30.18 -8.12
CA MET A 118 6.70 30.06 -8.23
C MET A 118 7.22 30.01 -9.68
N VAL A 119 6.47 29.40 -10.61
CA VAL A 119 7.02 29.06 -11.95
C VAL A 119 6.42 29.89 -13.08
N LEU A 120 5.14 30.29 -13.00
CA LEU A 120 4.52 31.20 -13.99
C LEU A 120 3.46 32.09 -13.36
N PRO A 121 3.67 33.42 -13.23
CA PRO A 121 2.58 34.33 -12.92
C PRO A 121 1.57 34.28 -14.09
N GLY A 122 0.45 33.57 -13.90
CA GLY A 122 -0.69 33.52 -14.82
C GLY A 122 -0.74 32.37 -15.83
N GLY A 123 0.14 31.36 -15.75
CA GLY A 123 0.20 30.26 -16.72
C GLY A 123 -0.31 28.92 -16.19
N ARG A 124 -1.49 28.46 -16.65
CA ARG A 124 -1.97 27.10 -16.40
C ARG A 124 -1.26 26.14 -17.36
N ILE A 125 -0.28 25.37 -16.89
CA ILE A 125 0.28 24.26 -17.67
C ILE A 125 -0.31 22.95 -17.13
N PRO A 126 -1.32 22.35 -17.79
CA PRO A 126 -1.71 20.99 -17.47
C PRO A 126 -0.60 20.05 -17.95
N ALA A 127 0.36 19.75 -17.08
CA ALA A 127 1.38 18.76 -17.38
C ALA A 127 0.70 17.41 -17.69
N PRO A 128 1.03 16.74 -18.82
CA PRO A 128 0.40 15.49 -19.20
C PRO A 128 0.61 14.42 -18.12
N SER A 129 -0.47 13.74 -17.73
CA SER A 129 -0.53 12.72 -16.66
C SER A 129 0.51 11.59 -16.84
N VAL A 130 0.95 11.35 -18.07
CA VAL A 130 1.84 10.24 -18.44
C VAL A 130 3.25 10.37 -17.87
N LEU A 131 3.71 11.58 -17.55
CA LEU A 131 5.06 11.82 -17.01
C LEU A 131 5.10 12.11 -15.50
N ARG A 132 3.95 12.04 -14.80
CA ARG A 132 3.95 12.11 -13.33
C ARG A 132 4.27 10.74 -12.72
N SER A 133 5.11 10.77 -11.67
CA SER A 133 5.41 9.62 -10.80
C SER A 133 4.19 9.16 -9.98
N HIS A 134 3.18 10.03 -9.84
CA HIS A 134 1.91 9.75 -9.19
C HIS A 134 0.76 9.79 -10.22
N PRO A 135 -0.27 8.94 -10.06
CA PRO A 135 -1.47 9.02 -10.87
C PRO A 135 -2.19 10.37 -10.64
N ALA A 136 -3.09 10.74 -11.55
CA ALA A 136 -3.83 11.99 -11.41
C ALA A 136 -4.70 11.94 -10.14
N THR A 137 -4.77 13.06 -9.40
CA THR A 137 -5.57 13.14 -8.16
C THR A 137 -7.03 12.81 -8.43
N SER A 138 -7.58 13.25 -9.56
CA SER A 138 -8.95 12.91 -9.99
C SER A 138 -9.17 11.40 -10.16
N GLU A 139 -8.17 10.67 -10.67
CA GLU A 139 -8.22 9.22 -10.84
C GLU A 139 -8.18 8.50 -9.49
N ARG A 140 -7.32 8.96 -8.57
CA ARG A 140 -7.26 8.47 -7.18
C ARG A 140 -8.59 8.67 -6.46
N ILE A 141 -9.17 9.88 -6.55
CA ILE A 141 -10.48 10.20 -5.97
C ILE A 141 -11.57 9.32 -6.57
N ALA A 142 -11.62 9.17 -7.89
CA ALA A 142 -12.61 8.31 -8.55
C ALA A 142 -12.53 6.86 -8.05
N ARG A 143 -11.32 6.33 -7.87
CA ARG A 143 -11.10 4.97 -7.36
C ARG A 143 -11.51 4.81 -5.89
N LEU A 144 -11.22 5.81 -5.05
CA LEU A 144 -11.67 5.83 -3.66
C LEU A 144 -13.20 5.88 -3.55
N MET A 145 -13.86 6.67 -4.40
CA MET A 145 -15.32 6.74 -4.44
C MET A 145 -15.92 5.41 -4.93
N ALA A 146 -15.25 4.71 -5.85
CA ALA A 146 -15.69 3.39 -6.30
C ALA A 146 -15.68 2.32 -5.21
N LEU A 147 -14.84 2.46 -4.15
CA LEU A 147 -14.88 1.55 -2.99
C LEU A 147 -16.19 1.62 -2.20
N LYS A 148 -16.95 2.71 -2.38
CA LYS A 148 -18.23 2.93 -1.69
C LYS A 148 -19.41 2.33 -2.45
N THR A 149 -19.25 2.08 -3.75
CA THR A 149 -20.31 1.51 -4.57
C THR A 149 -20.44 0.02 -4.22
N PRO A 150 -21.64 -0.54 -4.02
CA PRO A 150 -21.83 -1.96 -3.66
C PRO A 150 -21.27 -2.95 -4.70
N GLU A 151 -21.01 -2.51 -5.94
CA GLU A 151 -20.31 -3.29 -6.97
C GLU A 151 -18.78 -3.35 -6.75
N GLY A 152 -18.18 -2.41 -6.02
CA GLY A 152 -16.75 -2.41 -5.68
C GLY A 152 -16.32 -3.50 -4.70
N LEU A 153 -17.30 -4.22 -4.11
CA LEU A 153 -17.09 -5.37 -3.23
C LEU A 153 -17.12 -6.72 -3.98
N THR A 154 -17.33 -6.76 -5.30
CA THR A 154 -17.11 -8.00 -6.06
C THR A 154 -15.62 -8.23 -6.29
N PHE A 155 -14.91 -8.54 -5.21
CA PHE A 155 -13.72 -9.37 -5.35
C PHE A 155 -14.20 -10.75 -5.79
N PRO A 156 -13.60 -11.40 -6.80
CA PRO A 156 -13.74 -12.83 -6.91
C PRO A 156 -13.10 -13.39 -5.63
N ALA A 157 -13.94 -13.67 -4.63
CA ALA A 157 -13.55 -14.42 -3.46
C ALA A 157 -13.13 -15.79 -4.01
N LYS A 158 -11.86 -15.92 -4.37
CA LYS A 158 -11.26 -17.23 -4.59
C LYS A 158 -11.53 -17.94 -3.27
N PRO A 159 -12.34 -19.02 -3.25
CA PRO A 159 -12.65 -19.67 -1.99
C PRO A 159 -11.30 -20.06 -1.40
N VAL A 160 -10.90 -19.38 -0.34
CA VAL A 160 -9.75 -19.78 0.45
C VAL A 160 -10.18 -21.13 0.97
N ARG A 161 -9.71 -22.20 0.31
CA ARG A 161 -9.82 -23.55 0.85
C ARG A 161 -9.24 -23.43 2.25
N ARG A 162 -10.08 -23.41 3.28
CA ARG A 162 -9.64 -23.54 4.65
C ARG A 162 -8.85 -24.83 4.67
N ALA A 163 -7.52 -24.74 4.73
CA ALA A 163 -6.70 -25.89 5.00
C ALA A 163 -7.27 -26.48 6.30
N ARG A 164 -7.67 -27.76 6.26
CA ARG A 164 -8.18 -28.44 7.45
C ARG A 164 -7.14 -28.25 8.54
N SER A 165 -7.46 -27.48 9.57
CA SER A 165 -6.59 -27.33 10.71
C SER A 165 -6.39 -28.71 11.31
N VAL A 166 -5.14 -29.16 11.39
CA VAL A 166 -4.73 -30.37 12.12
C VAL A 166 -4.70 -30.09 13.63
N ALA A 167 -5.65 -29.28 14.11
CA ALA A 167 -5.80 -29.02 15.53
C ALA A 167 -6.53 -30.22 16.14
N PRO A 168 -5.96 -30.92 17.13
CA PRO A 168 -6.66 -32.00 17.80
C PRO A 168 -7.86 -31.40 18.53
N GLN A 169 -9.05 -31.93 18.26
CA GLN A 169 -10.26 -31.56 18.98
C GLN A 169 -10.15 -32.09 20.40
N THR A 170 -9.73 -31.25 21.34
CA THR A 170 -9.85 -31.53 22.77
C THR A 170 -11.33 -31.50 23.14
N GLY A 171 -11.81 -32.63 23.68
CA GLY A 171 -13.21 -32.99 23.75
C GLY A 171 -14.11 -32.00 24.50
N GLN A 172 -15.27 -31.74 23.90
CA GLN A 172 -16.42 -31.20 24.62
C GLN A 172 -16.85 -32.20 25.69
N ARG A 173 -16.65 -31.86 26.97
CA ARG A 173 -17.32 -32.55 28.07
C ARG A 173 -18.71 -31.94 28.23
N ASN A 174 -19.72 -32.76 27.96
CA ASN A 174 -21.12 -32.50 28.24
C ASN A 174 -21.31 -32.20 29.73
N ALA A 175 -21.72 -30.98 30.06
CA ALA A 175 -22.23 -30.65 31.38
C ALA A 175 -23.77 -30.69 31.32
N SER A 176 -24.33 -31.87 31.57
CA SER A 176 -25.74 -32.07 31.90
C SER A 176 -25.95 -31.85 33.40
N GLY A 177 -26.69 -30.81 33.78
CA GLY A 177 -27.12 -30.53 35.15
C GLY A 177 -28.23 -29.46 35.18
N PRO A 178 -29.21 -29.54 36.09
CA PRO A 178 -30.59 -29.14 35.79
C PRO A 178 -30.89 -27.65 36.00
N ALA A 179 -31.92 -27.21 35.27
CA ALA A 179 -32.54 -25.91 35.33
C ALA A 179 -33.03 -25.54 36.74
N ALA A 180 -32.73 -24.32 37.18
CA ALA A 180 -33.43 -23.64 38.26
C ALA A 180 -34.04 -22.34 37.70
N SER A 181 -35.37 -22.29 37.81
CA SER A 181 -36.29 -21.21 37.43
C SER A 181 -36.06 -19.93 38.23
N LEU A 182 -36.39 -18.76 37.66
CA LEU A 182 -37.49 -17.88 38.11
C LEU A 182 -37.40 -16.47 37.49
N ALA A 183 -38.34 -16.23 36.58
CA ALA A 183 -39.15 -15.03 36.29
C ALA A 183 -38.53 -13.61 36.03
N PRO A 184 -39.25 -12.77 35.24
CA PRO A 184 -38.79 -11.47 34.76
C PRO A 184 -39.57 -10.30 35.38
N HIS A 185 -38.91 -9.42 36.14
CA HIS A 185 -39.43 -8.11 36.58
C HIS A 185 -38.21 -7.24 36.94
N GLY A 186 -38.07 -5.96 36.60
CA GLY A 186 -38.90 -4.98 35.93
C GLY A 186 -38.09 -3.67 35.85
N THR A 187 -38.62 -2.71 35.08
CA THR A 187 -38.45 -1.26 35.25
C THR A 187 -37.02 -0.68 35.19
N ILE A 188 -36.72 -0.02 34.06
CA ILE A 188 -35.64 0.98 33.98
C ILE A 188 -36.03 2.18 34.85
N GLN A 189 -35.48 2.22 36.06
CA GLN A 189 -35.55 3.40 36.93
C GLN A 189 -34.40 4.34 36.57
N ARG A 190 -34.73 5.42 35.88
CA ARG A 190 -33.84 6.55 35.60
C ARG A 190 -33.56 7.25 36.94
N LEU A 191 -32.39 7.00 37.52
CA LEU A 191 -31.90 7.72 38.69
C LEU A 191 -31.02 8.89 38.24
N THR A 192 -31.63 10.07 38.26
CA THR A 192 -30.97 11.35 38.48
C THR A 192 -30.40 11.39 39.90
N GLY A 193 -29.12 11.65 40.07
CA GLY A 193 -28.51 11.82 41.40
C GLY A 193 -27.04 12.24 41.32
N ASP A 194 -26.70 13.19 42.19
CA ASP A 194 -25.45 13.95 42.37
C ASP A 194 -24.12 13.23 42.13
N TRP A 195 -23.21 13.95 41.46
CA TRP A 195 -21.80 13.60 41.37
C TRP A 195 -21.08 14.04 42.65
N HIS A 196 -20.93 13.11 43.58
CA HIS A 196 -19.94 13.22 44.65
C HIS A 196 -18.80 12.23 44.38
N ASP A 197 -17.58 12.73 44.52
CA ASP A 197 -16.32 12.03 44.35
C ASP A 197 -16.21 10.81 45.29
N GLU A 198 -16.43 9.61 44.75
CA GLU A 198 -16.09 8.36 45.41
C GLU A 198 -15.19 7.56 44.47
N ALA A 199 -13.88 7.66 44.72
CA ALA A 199 -12.86 6.89 44.01
C ALA A 199 -13.03 5.40 44.32
N ALA A 200 -13.85 4.71 43.52
CA ALA A 200 -13.96 3.26 43.54
C ALA A 200 -12.57 2.65 43.28
N GLN A 201 -12.03 1.94 44.27
CA GLN A 201 -10.85 1.11 44.13
C GLN A 201 -11.10 0.07 43.03
N ALA A 202 -10.44 0.26 41.88
CA ALA A 202 -10.40 -0.75 40.84
C ALA A 202 -9.73 -2.03 41.40
N PRO A 203 -10.21 -3.23 41.03
CA PRO A 203 -9.55 -4.47 41.42
C PRO A 203 -8.10 -4.45 40.94
N SER A 204 -7.15 -4.68 41.85
CA SER A 204 -5.73 -4.74 41.53
C SER A 204 -5.46 -5.85 40.53
N VAL A 205 -4.85 -5.50 39.39
CA VAL A 205 -4.36 -6.47 38.43
C VAL A 205 -3.24 -7.27 39.12
N PRO A 206 -3.30 -8.61 39.17
CA PRO A 206 -2.23 -9.38 39.78
C PRO A 206 -0.92 -9.13 39.04
N GLU A 207 0.15 -8.82 39.77
CA GLU A 207 1.47 -8.64 39.17
C GLU A 207 1.93 -9.95 38.50
N PRO A 208 2.47 -9.89 37.27
CA PRO A 208 2.99 -11.06 36.60
C PRO A 208 4.21 -11.60 37.37
N SER A 209 4.05 -12.76 38.01
CA SER A 209 5.12 -13.45 38.73
C SER A 209 6.05 -14.17 37.74
N GLY A 210 7.07 -13.45 37.26
CA GLY A 210 8.16 -14.05 36.50
C GLY A 210 9.15 -13.01 35.99
N GLU A 211 10.44 -13.36 35.97
CA GLU A 211 11.45 -12.52 35.30
C GLU A 211 11.13 -12.41 33.80
N PRO A 212 11.09 -11.19 33.22
CA PRO A 212 10.77 -11.00 31.81
C PRO A 212 11.89 -11.61 30.95
N ARG A 213 11.60 -12.72 30.28
CA ARG A 213 12.57 -13.36 29.37
C ARG A 213 12.53 -12.66 28.01
N ILE A 214 13.35 -11.64 27.85
CA ILE A 214 13.57 -10.98 26.57
C ILE A 214 14.39 -11.92 25.67
N ARG A 215 13.77 -12.52 24.65
CA ARG A 215 14.49 -13.20 23.56
C ARG A 215 14.49 -12.31 22.32
N LEU A 216 15.64 -11.71 22.03
CA LEU A 216 15.88 -10.98 20.79
C LEU A 216 16.21 -11.98 19.68
N THR A 217 15.22 -12.32 18.85
CA THR A 217 15.47 -12.93 17.54
C THR A 217 14.75 -12.13 16.47
N ARG A 218 15.44 -11.93 15.33
CA ARG A 218 15.07 -11.07 14.19
C ARG A 218 13.56 -11.06 13.90
N GLY A 219 12.87 -10.01 14.35
CA GLY A 219 11.59 -9.61 13.77
C GLY A 219 10.38 -9.39 14.68
N GLY A 220 10.46 -9.42 16.02
CA GLY A 220 9.32 -8.99 16.84
C GLY A 220 9.48 -9.18 18.35
N VAL A 221 8.74 -8.36 19.12
CA VAL A 221 8.62 -8.42 20.59
C VAL A 221 7.22 -8.95 20.93
N TRP A 222 7.14 -9.92 21.83
CA TRP A 222 5.89 -10.50 22.33
C TRP A 222 5.87 -10.42 23.87
N TRP A 223 4.69 -10.20 24.45
CA TRP A 223 4.42 -10.17 25.89
C TRP A 223 3.84 -11.50 26.38
#